data_AF-A0A967WXK7-F1
#
_entry.id   AF-A0A967WXK7-F1
#
_cell.length_a   1.000
_cell.length_b   1.000
_cell.length_c   1.000
_cell.angle_alpha   90.00
_cell.angle_beta   90.00
_cell.angle_gamma   90.00
#
_symmetry.space_group_name_H-M   'P 1'
#
loop_
_entity.id
_entity.type
_entity.pdbx_description
1 polymer ?
#
loop_
_entity_poly.entity_id
_entity_poly.type
_entity_poly.pdbx_seq_one_letter_code
_entity_poly.pdbx_strand_id
1 'polypeptide(L)' 'LVLDGADNFEVRYLVNEACVKHGIPWVYGGVLGTYGLTAPIVPGETPCLRCLLGPMPPPGAVPTCETAGVLGTV' A
#
# COMPACT_ATOMS: atom_id res chain seq x y z
N LEU A 1 11.75 -9.93 4.77
CA LEU A 1 10.97 -9.49 3.60
C LEU A 1 9.50 -9.60 3.95
N VAL A 2 8.72 -8.54 3.74
CA VAL A 2 7.26 -8.50 3.93
C VAL A 2 6.58 -8.34 2.58
N LEU A 3 5.48 -9.06 2.37
CA LEU A 3 4.60 -8.91 1.21
C LEU A 3 3.22 -8.51 1.70
N ASP A 4 2.63 -7.47 1.11
CA ASP A 4 1.34 -6.91 1.50
C ASP A 4 0.37 -6.81 0.32
N GLY A 5 -0.87 -7.22 0.57
CA GLY A 5 -2.02 -7.12 -0.34
C GLY A 5 -3.25 -6.53 0.33
N ALA A 6 -3.08 -5.77 1.41
CA ALA A 6 -4.17 -5.16 2.17
C ALA A 6 -5.00 -4.19 1.32
N ASP A 7 -6.28 -4.12 1.62
CA ASP A 7 -7.31 -3.38 0.89
C ASP A 7 -7.53 -1.94 1.39
N ASN A 8 -6.83 -1.54 2.46
CA ASN A 8 -7.01 -0.25 3.11
C ASN A 8 -5.68 0.43 3.44
N PHE A 9 -5.72 1.76 3.54
CA PHE A 9 -4.54 2.57 3.79
C PHE A 9 -4.01 2.42 5.23
N GLU A 10 -4.87 2.21 6.22
CA GLU A 10 -4.45 2.12 7.63
C GLU A 10 -3.42 1.00 7.83
N VAL A 11 -3.72 -0.20 7.33
CA VAL A 11 -2.80 -1.33 7.38
C VAL A 11 -1.52 -1.05 6.60
N ARG A 12 -1.61 -0.48 5.39
CA ARG A 12 -0.43 -0.16 4.57
C ARG A 12 0.50 0.83 5.26
N TYR A 13 -0.04 1.87 5.89
CA TYR A 13 0.75 2.83 6.65
C TYR A 13 1.35 2.21 7.92
N LEU A 14 0.62 1.35 8.63
CA LEU A 14 1.17 0.63 9.79
C LEU A 14 2.34 -0.31 9.40
N VAL A 15 2.17 -1.08 8.33
CA VAL A 15 3.22 -1.97 7.80
C VAL A 15 4.43 -1.17 7.33
N ASN A 16 4.20 -0.03 6.65
CA ASN A 16 5.26 0.90 6.27
C ASN A 16 6.12 1.32 7.48
N GLU A 17 5.49 1.85 8.53
CA GLU A 17 6.22 2.31 9.72
C GLU A 17 7.00 1.17 10.38
N ALA A 18 6.41 -0.03 10.48
CA ALA A 18 7.09 -1.20 11.03
C ALA A 18 8.31 -1.62 10.17
N CYS A 19 8.15 -1.69 8.86
CA CYS A 19 9.22 -2.11 7.95
C CYS A 19 10.36 -1.10 7.92
N VAL A 20 10.06 0.19 7.89
CA VAL A 20 11.05 1.27 7.99
C VAL A 20 11.78 1.21 9.33
N LYS A 21 11.05 1.08 10.45
CA LYS A 21 11.64 1.01 11.79
C LYS A 21 12.61 -0.16 11.96
N HIS A 22 12.31 -1.31 11.36
CA HIS A 22 13.09 -2.53 11.51
C HIS A 22 14.07 -2.80 10.36
N GLY A 23 14.14 -1.92 9.36
CA GLY A 23 15.02 -2.11 8.20
C GLY A 23 14.65 -3.33 7.34
N ILE A 24 13.37 -3.69 7.29
CA ILE A 24 12.89 -4.87 6.57
C ILE A 24 12.37 -4.44 5.19
N PRO A 25 12.88 -5.01 4.07
CA PRO A 25 12.30 -4.78 2.76
C PRO A 25 10.84 -5.21 2.69
N TRP A 26 10.03 -4.39 2.04
CA TRP A 26 8.58 -4.56 1.93
C TRP A 26 8.11 -4.31 0.51
N VAL A 27 7.27 -5.18 -0.03
CA VAL A 27 6.59 -4.95 -1.31
C VAL A 27 5.11 -4.95 -1.05
N TYR A 28 4.41 -3.87 -1.46
CA TYR A 28 2.95 -3.86 -1.43
C TYR A 28 2.39 -3.92 -2.84
N GLY A 29 1.27 -4.64 -2.97
CA GLY A 29 0.42 -4.68 -4.15
C GLY A 29 -0.98 -4.20 -3.80
N GLY A 30 -1.62 -3.51 -4.74
CA GLY A 30 -3.00 -3.07 -4.62
C GLY A 30 -3.69 -3.07 -5.97
N VAL A 31 -5.01 -3.26 -5.96
CA VAL A 31 -5.87 -3.18 -7.14
C VAL A 31 -7.08 -2.30 -6.84
N LEU A 32 -7.59 -1.61 -7.86
CA LEU A 32 -8.83 -0.83 -7.80
C LEU A 32 -9.48 -0.79 -9.19
N GLY A 33 -10.66 -1.37 -9.34
CA GLY A 33 -11.30 -1.57 -10.65
C GLY A 33 -10.41 -2.39 -11.56
N THR A 34 -9.93 -1.78 -12.65
CA THR A 34 -9.02 -2.39 -13.63
C THR A 34 -7.56 -1.96 -13.47
N TYR A 35 -7.25 -1.17 -12.45
CA TYR A 35 -5.90 -0.66 -12.19
C TYR A 35 -5.21 -1.50 -11.13
N GLY A 36 -3.93 -1.80 -11.34
CA GLY A 36 -3.04 -2.42 -10.37
C GLY A 36 -1.84 -1.53 -10.09
N LEU A 37 -1.31 -1.62 -8.88
CA LEU A 37 -0.09 -0.93 -8.49
C LEU A 37 0.73 -1.82 -7.57
N THR A 38 2.05 -1.79 -7.76
CA THR A 38 3.01 -2.43 -6.87
C THR A 38 4.14 -1.47 -6.56
N ALA A 39 4.61 -1.42 -5.32
CA ALA A 39 5.80 -0.65 -4.97
C ALA A 39 6.74 -1.48 -4.07
N PRO A 40 7.98 -1.73 -4.51
CA PRO A 40 9.03 -2.21 -3.63
C PRO A 40 9.58 -1.06 -2.79
N ILE A 41 9.67 -1.27 -1.48
CA ILE A 41 10.22 -0.35 -0.49
C ILE A 41 11.38 -1.05 0.20
N VAL A 42 12.58 -0.53 -0.02
CA VAL A 42 13.83 -0.98 0.61
C VAL A 42 14.29 0.14 1.56
N PRO A 43 14.13 -0.03 2.89
CA PRO A 43 14.49 1.01 3.85
C PRO A 43 15.96 1.46 3.69
N GLY A 44 16.17 2.77 3.56
CA GLY A 44 17.50 3.36 3.34
C GLY A 44 17.94 3.46 1.87
N GLU A 45 17.27 2.77 0.95
CA GLU A 45 17.59 2.79 -0.49
C GLU A 45 16.48 3.43 -1.34
N THR A 46 15.21 3.23 -0.98
CA THR A 46 14.05 3.80 -1.69
C THR A 46 13.22 4.70 -0.76
N PRO A 47 12.38 5.60 -1.32
CA PRO A 47 11.37 6.30 -0.54
C PRO A 47 10.40 5.30 0.15
N CYS A 48 9.95 5.63 1.36
CA CYS A 48 8.89 4.87 2.02
C CYS A 48 7.51 5.29 1.50
N LEU A 49 6.44 4.58 1.89
CA LEU A 49 5.09 4.88 1.43
C LEU A 49 4.67 6.33 1.75
N ARG A 50 4.97 6.80 2.97
CA ARG A 50 4.65 8.17 3.41
C ARG A 50 5.45 9.22 2.64
N CYS A 51 6.66 8.91 2.18
CA CYS A 51 7.43 9.81 1.31
C CYS A 51 6.80 9.94 -0.08
N LEU A 52 6.20 8.86 -0.59
CA LEU A 52 5.58 8.84 -1.93
C LEU A 52 4.17 9.44 -1.94
N LEU A 53 3.35 9.08 -0.96
CA LEU A 53 1.92 9.41 -0.92
C LEU A 53 1.58 10.53 0.07
N GLY A 54 2.53 10.95 0.90
CA GLY A 54 2.29 11.93 1.95
C GLY A 54 1.53 11.34 3.15
N PRO A 55 0.84 12.18 3.94
CA PRO A 55 0.03 11.71 5.06
C PRO A 55 -1.14 10.84 4.57
N MET A 56 -1.57 9.89 5.41
CA MET A 56 -2.68 9.01 5.10
C MET A 56 -3.94 9.84 4.75
N PRO A 57 -4.64 9.51 3.65
CA PRO A 57 -5.88 10.21 3.30
C PRO A 57 -6.94 10.02 4.39
N PRO A 58 -7.86 10.97 4.57
CA PRO A 58 -8.99 10.80 5.48
C PRO A 58 -9.82 9.55 5.13
N PRO A 59 -10.45 8.89 6.12
CA PRO A 59 -11.35 7.77 5.87
C PRO A 59 -12.42 8.15 4.83
N GLY A 60 -12.60 7.31 3.81
CA GLY A 60 -13.58 7.52 2.74
C GLY A 60 -13.18 8.54 1.65
N ALA A 61 -12.01 9.18 1.73
CA ALA A 61 -11.56 10.11 0.69
C ALA A 61 -11.16 9.43 -0.63
N VAL A 62 -10.90 8.12 -0.59
CA VAL A 62 -10.54 7.30 -1.76
C VAL A 62 -11.48 6.09 -1.80
N PRO A 63 -12.00 5.70 -2.99
CA PRO A 63 -12.78 4.48 -3.13
C PRO A 63 -11.99 3.24 -2.68
N THR A 64 -12.70 2.24 -2.16
CA THR A 64 -12.13 0.96 -1.72
C THR A 64 -12.43 -0.12 -2.75
N CYS A 65 -11.82 -1.30 -2.61
CA CYS A 65 -12.17 -2.47 -3.42
C CYS A 65 -13.66 -2.82 -3.28
N GLU A 66 -14.24 -2.60 -2.10
CA GLU A 66 -15.66 -2.83 -1.83
C GLU A 66 -16.57 -1.87 -2.61
N THR A 67 -16.19 -0.59 -2.74
CA THR A 67 -17.04 0.42 -3.39
C THR A 67 -16.79 0.57 -4.89
N ALA A 68 -15.54 0.46 -5.33
CA ALA A 68 -15.16 0.57 -6.75
C ALA A 68 -15.11 -0.79 -7.48
N GLY A 69 -15.08 -1.89 -6.73
CA GLY A 69 -14.88 -3.24 -7.26
C GLY A 69 -13.44 -3.53 -7.68
N VAL A 70 -13.22 -4.77 -8.10
CA VAL A 70 -11.99 -5.26 -8.74
C VAL A 70 -12.38 -6.09 -9.96
N LEU A 71 -11.53 -6.10 -10.98
CA LEU A 71 -11.75 -6.94 -12.15
C LEU A 71 -11.82 -8.42 -11.74
N GLY A 72 -12.92 -9.08 -12.08
CA GLY A 72 -13.13 -10.50 -11.82
C GLY A 72 -12.28 -11.39 -12.73
N THR A 73 -12.28 -12.69 -12.44
CA THR A 73 -11.60 -13.69 -13.26
C THR A 73 -12.21 -13.76 -14.67
N VAL A 74 -11.36 -13.94 -15.68
CA VAL A 74 -11.75 -14.25 -17.07
C VAL A 74 -11.61 -15.73 -17.36
#